data_AF-A0A962IZ23-F1
#
_entry.id   AF-A0A962IZ23-F1
#
_cell.length_a   1.000
_cell.length_b   1.000
_cell.length_c   1.000
_cell.angle_alpha   90.00
_cell.angle_beta   90.00
_cell.angle_gamma   90.00
#
_symmetry.space_group_name_H-M   'P 1'
#
loop_
_entity.id
_entity.type
_entity.pdbx_description
1 polymer ?
#
loop_
_entity_poly.entity_id
_entity_poly.type
_entity_poly.pdbx_seq_one_letter_code
_entity_poly.pdbx_strand_id
1 'polypeptide(L)'
;MRIRVLGSAAGGGFPQWNCNCPNCDGVRKGSIRASRRTQSSIAVSADSVNWILFNASPDILTQIQSFPELQPARKIRDTAIRSIVLIDAQIDHTTGLFMLREGKTPLNIYCTDMVHEDLTQGNPIFRILEHFCGVTWHRVAVDGESAFAAVGVPGLRITAVPLTSKAPPYSPHRHDPHKGDNIGIQIEDLDSGKKLFYAPGLGAIEEHILPYMEQADCVLVDGTCWTNDEMVTLGISDKRALDMGHLPQSGEGGMIEVLKPLPASRKILIHINNTNPILREDSQERKQLDAEGIEVAFDGMDITL
;
A
#
# COMPACT_ATOMS: atom_id res chain seq x y z
N MET A 1 14.60 9.46 -6.84
CA MET A 1 13.17 9.30 -6.44
C MET A 1 13.06 9.21 -4.92
N ARG A 2 12.11 9.93 -4.31
CA ARG A 2 11.84 9.87 -2.87
C ARG A 2 10.48 9.24 -2.57
N ILE A 3 10.46 8.35 -1.59
CA ILE A 3 9.27 7.65 -1.12
C ILE A 3 9.12 7.89 0.38
N ARG A 4 7.93 8.31 0.79
CA ARG A 4 7.50 8.43 2.18
C ARG A 4 6.47 7.35 2.48
N VAL A 5 6.73 6.53 3.49
CA VAL A 5 5.70 5.66 4.08
C VAL A 5 4.82 6.53 4.96
N LEU A 6 3.57 6.73 4.56
CA LEU A 6 2.58 7.48 5.33
C LEU A 6 1.94 6.60 6.39
N GLY A 7 1.54 5.39 5.99
CA GLY A 7 1.03 4.35 6.85
C GLY A 7 1.59 3.00 6.45
N SER A 8 1.85 2.17 7.45
CA SER A 8 2.56 0.89 7.26
C SER A 8 1.79 -0.34 7.74
N ALA A 9 0.62 -0.16 8.37
CA ALA A 9 -0.22 -1.27 8.80
C ALA A 9 -1.21 -1.72 7.71
N ALA A 10 -1.68 -2.95 7.80
CA ALA A 10 -2.83 -3.43 7.04
C ALA A 10 -4.14 -2.78 7.51
N GLY A 11 -5.27 -3.14 6.89
CA GLY A 11 -6.61 -2.73 7.29
C GLY A 11 -6.85 -2.82 8.81
N GLY A 12 -7.42 -1.76 9.37
CA GLY A 12 -7.66 -1.60 10.81
C GLY A 12 -6.54 -0.89 11.58
N GLY A 13 -5.33 -0.81 11.04
CA GLY A 13 -4.19 -0.14 11.68
C GLY A 13 -3.60 -0.90 12.88
N PHE A 14 -2.62 -0.30 13.55
CA PHE A 14 -2.01 -0.86 14.76
C PHE A 14 -1.80 0.21 15.85
N PRO A 15 -2.45 0.08 17.03
CA PRO A 15 -3.41 -0.95 17.40
C PRO A 15 -4.76 -0.78 16.67
N GLN A 16 -5.38 -1.88 16.26
CA GLN A 16 -6.72 -1.85 15.69
C GLN A 16 -7.76 -1.52 16.76
N TRP A 17 -8.75 -0.69 16.42
CA TRP A 17 -9.68 -0.06 17.36
C TRP A 17 -10.42 -1.04 18.30
N ASN A 18 -10.80 -2.22 17.80
CA ASN A 18 -11.56 -3.25 18.55
C ASN A 18 -10.74 -4.52 18.86
N CYS A 19 -9.42 -4.53 18.61
CA CYS A 19 -8.61 -5.72 18.78
C CYS A 19 -7.90 -5.72 20.14
N ASN A 20 -7.92 -6.84 20.87
CA ASN A 20 -7.15 -7.02 22.12
C ASN A 20 -6.15 -8.17 22.02
N CYS A 21 -5.67 -8.48 20.80
CA CYS A 21 -4.58 -9.43 20.63
C CYS A 21 -3.34 -8.97 21.42
N PRO A 22 -2.39 -9.88 21.72
CA PRO A 22 -1.21 -9.55 22.54
C PRO A 22 -0.46 -8.31 22.07
N ASN A 23 -0.38 -8.07 20.76
CA ASN A 23 0.24 -6.87 20.21
C ASN A 23 -0.57 -5.59 20.48
N CYS A 24 -1.86 -5.60 20.17
CA CYS A 24 -2.73 -4.42 20.36
C CYS A 24 -2.89 -4.05 21.85
N ASP A 25 -3.10 -5.04 22.71
CA ASP A 25 -3.14 -4.82 24.17
C ASP A 25 -1.77 -4.36 24.69
N GLY A 26 -0.70 -5.01 24.23
CA GLY A 26 0.66 -4.72 24.62
C GLY A 26 1.07 -3.28 24.35
N VAL A 27 0.80 -2.76 23.15
CA VAL A 27 1.14 -1.37 22.76
C VAL A 27 0.26 -0.35 23.47
N ARG A 28 -0.98 -0.67 23.83
CA ARG A 28 -1.83 0.21 24.66
C ARG A 28 -1.30 0.33 26.08
N LYS A 29 -0.82 -0.77 26.66
CA LYS A 29 -0.27 -0.82 28.02
C LYS A 29 1.19 -0.39 28.12
N GLY A 30 1.87 -0.18 26.99
CA GLY A 30 3.31 0.10 26.96
C GLY A 30 4.16 -1.09 27.46
N SER A 31 3.64 -2.31 27.34
CA SER A 31 4.29 -3.54 27.85
C SER A 31 5.10 -4.30 26.79
N ILE A 32 5.02 -3.88 25.53
CA ILE A 32 5.86 -4.37 24.44
C ILE A 32 6.59 -3.20 23.80
N ARG A 33 7.74 -3.49 23.17
CA ARG A 33 8.47 -2.52 22.36
C ARG A 33 7.91 -2.53 20.94
N ALA A 34 6.96 -1.66 20.66
CA ALA A 34 6.33 -1.53 19.34
C ALA A 34 5.84 -0.09 19.10
N SER A 35 5.82 0.33 17.84
CA SER A 35 5.34 1.65 17.42
C SER A 35 3.96 1.56 16.75
N ARG A 36 3.08 2.53 17.03
CA ARG A 36 1.74 2.64 16.41
C ARG A 36 1.87 2.92 14.91
N ARG A 37 0.90 2.46 14.12
CA ARG A 37 0.88 2.56 12.65
C ARG A 37 -0.53 2.80 12.12
N THR A 38 -0.64 3.69 11.16
CA THR A 38 -1.82 3.97 10.33
C THR A 38 -1.88 3.02 9.13
N GLN A 39 -3.03 2.95 8.46
CA GLN A 39 -3.25 2.03 7.35
C GLN A 39 -2.44 2.39 6.10
N SER A 40 -2.09 1.35 5.34
CA SER A 40 -1.13 1.37 4.23
C SER A 40 -1.36 2.50 3.23
N SER A 41 -0.35 3.36 3.09
CA SER A 41 -0.27 4.38 2.06
C SER A 41 1.16 4.88 1.95
N ILE A 42 1.59 5.24 0.74
CA ILE A 42 2.88 5.89 0.49
C ILE A 42 2.70 7.15 -0.35
N ALA A 43 3.61 8.10 -0.21
CA ALA A 43 3.74 9.24 -1.11
C ALA A 43 5.07 9.13 -1.87
N VAL A 44 5.06 9.35 -3.19
CA VAL A 44 6.26 9.27 -4.04
C VAL A 44 6.44 10.60 -4.79
N SER A 45 7.68 11.06 -4.89
CA SER A 45 8.02 12.29 -5.60
C SER A 45 9.37 12.18 -6.32
N ALA A 46 9.47 12.81 -7.49
CA ALA A 46 10.73 13.02 -8.20
C ALA A 46 11.43 14.32 -7.76
N ASP A 47 10.68 15.33 -7.32
CA ASP A 47 11.19 16.69 -7.04
C ASP A 47 11.08 17.12 -5.58
N SER A 48 10.54 16.27 -4.70
CA SER A 48 10.20 16.56 -3.29
C SER A 48 9.22 17.72 -3.08
N VAL A 49 8.55 18.20 -4.13
CA VAL A 49 7.60 19.32 -4.09
C VAL A 49 6.20 18.90 -4.53
N ASN A 50 6.12 17.97 -5.48
CA ASN A 50 4.87 17.44 -6.01
C ASN A 50 4.84 15.93 -5.77
N TRP A 51 3.73 15.46 -5.18
CA TRP A 51 3.63 14.09 -4.67
C TRP A 51 2.51 13.32 -5.36
N ILE A 52 2.81 12.06 -5.68
CA ILE A 52 1.82 11.03 -6.01
C ILE A 52 1.47 10.30 -4.72
N LEU A 53 0.19 10.23 -4.40
CA LEU A 53 -0.31 9.41 -3.30
C LEU A 53 -0.67 8.01 -3.84
N PHE A 54 -0.13 6.95 -3.25
CA PHE A 54 -0.57 5.58 -3.52
C PHE A 54 -1.49 5.12 -2.41
N ASN A 55 -2.73 4.83 -2.78
CA ASN A 55 -3.87 4.58 -1.89
C ASN A 55 -4.20 5.75 -0.97
N ALA A 56 -5.47 6.02 -0.75
CA ALA A 56 -5.97 7.04 0.18
C ALA A 56 -6.60 6.35 1.38
N SER A 57 -5.80 6.12 2.42
CA SER A 57 -6.24 5.37 3.60
C SER A 57 -7.32 6.12 4.43
N PRO A 58 -8.11 5.43 5.26
CA PRO A 58 -8.99 6.09 6.23
C PRO A 58 -8.26 7.04 7.19
N ASP A 59 -6.95 6.87 7.38
CA ASP A 59 -6.11 7.69 8.26
C ASP A 59 -5.48 8.91 7.56
N ILE A 60 -5.89 9.22 6.31
CA ILE A 60 -5.23 10.20 5.44
C ILE A 60 -5.05 11.59 6.07
N LEU A 61 -5.96 12.05 6.93
CA LEU A 61 -5.83 13.35 7.59
C LEU A 61 -4.66 13.36 8.59
N THR A 62 -4.53 12.29 9.40
CA THR A 62 -3.40 12.10 10.31
C THR A 62 -2.10 11.96 9.54
N GLN A 63 -2.12 11.22 8.43
CA GLN A 63 -0.96 11.01 7.56
C GLN A 63 -0.47 12.32 6.94
N ILE A 64 -1.37 13.16 6.42
CA ILE A 64 -1.03 14.49 5.87
C ILE A 64 -0.47 15.40 6.97
N GLN A 65 -1.09 15.42 8.16
CA GLN A 65 -0.62 16.24 9.28
C GLN A 65 0.79 15.82 9.75
N SER A 66 1.09 14.53 9.69
CA SER A 66 2.38 13.97 10.11
C SER A 66 3.48 14.12 9.05
N PHE A 67 3.13 14.53 7.83
CA PHE A 67 4.10 14.81 6.76
C PHE A 67 3.91 16.22 6.17
N PRO A 68 4.53 17.25 6.78
CA PRO A 68 4.31 18.65 6.44
C PRO A 68 4.56 19.02 4.97
N GLU A 69 5.38 18.26 4.24
CA GLU A 69 5.63 18.49 2.81
C GLU A 69 4.37 18.34 1.94
N LEU A 70 3.36 17.61 2.41
CA LEU A 70 2.05 17.55 1.75
C LEU A 70 1.23 18.84 1.90
N GLN A 71 1.61 19.73 2.83
CA GLN A 71 1.04 21.06 3.02
C GLN A 71 2.09 22.17 2.84
N PRO A 72 2.43 22.52 1.58
CA PRO A 72 3.52 23.46 1.29
C PRO A 72 3.14 24.94 1.50
N ALA A 73 1.91 25.24 1.91
CA ALA A 73 1.44 26.57 2.31
C ALA A 73 1.69 27.68 1.26
N ARG A 74 1.64 27.36 -0.04
CA ARG A 74 1.90 28.33 -1.13
C ARG A 74 0.69 29.24 -1.37
N LYS A 75 -0.51 28.85 -0.91
CA LYS A 75 -1.79 29.56 -1.03
C LYS A 75 -2.66 29.30 0.21
N ILE A 76 -3.73 30.09 0.39
CA ILE A 76 -4.72 29.92 1.48
C ILE A 76 -5.28 28.49 1.53
N ARG A 77 -5.52 27.87 0.36
CA ARG A 77 -5.82 26.45 0.21
C ARG A 77 -4.79 25.84 -0.70
N ASP A 78 -4.06 24.85 -0.21
CA ASP A 78 -2.98 24.22 -0.94
C ASP A 78 -2.77 22.77 -0.50
N THR A 79 -2.17 21.98 -1.39
CA THR A 79 -1.69 20.62 -1.14
C THR A 79 -0.59 20.29 -2.15
N ALA A 80 0.39 19.49 -1.74
CA ALA A 80 1.41 18.96 -2.63
C ALA A 80 0.97 17.68 -3.37
N ILE A 81 -0.15 17.07 -2.98
CA ILE A 81 -0.72 15.90 -3.67
C ILE A 81 -1.25 16.36 -5.03
N ARG A 82 -0.69 15.81 -6.11
CA ARG A 82 -1.09 16.14 -7.50
C ARG A 82 -1.92 15.06 -8.17
N SER A 83 -1.61 13.81 -7.84
CA SER A 83 -2.25 12.63 -8.37
C SER A 83 -2.37 11.56 -7.30
N ILE A 84 -3.37 10.71 -7.42
CA ILE A 84 -3.62 9.56 -6.57
C ILE A 84 -3.63 8.32 -7.46
N VAL A 85 -2.88 7.28 -7.10
CA VAL A 85 -2.92 5.96 -7.75
C VAL A 85 -3.58 4.99 -6.78
N LEU A 86 -4.65 4.34 -7.22
CA LEU A 86 -5.33 3.30 -6.45
C LEU A 86 -4.95 1.95 -7.04
N ILE A 87 -4.41 1.06 -6.21
CA ILE A 87 -3.95 -0.25 -6.64
C ILE A 87 -5.05 -1.33 -6.59
N ASP A 88 -6.13 -1.02 -5.89
CA ASP A 88 -7.33 -1.84 -5.76
C ASP A 88 -8.51 -0.97 -5.27
N ALA A 89 -9.67 -1.60 -5.09
CA ALA A 89 -10.87 -0.96 -4.58
C ALA A 89 -11.10 -1.23 -3.08
N GLN A 90 -10.11 -1.63 -2.30
CA GLN A 90 -10.35 -1.96 -0.89
C GLN A 90 -10.73 -0.72 -0.07
N ILE A 91 -11.52 -0.92 0.99
CA ILE A 91 -12.02 0.17 1.85
C ILE A 91 -10.87 0.93 2.51
N ASP A 92 -9.88 0.20 3.00
CA ASP A 92 -8.67 0.72 3.63
C ASP A 92 -7.73 1.44 2.66
N HIS A 93 -7.93 1.30 1.34
CA HIS A 93 -7.17 2.01 0.31
C HIS A 93 -7.92 3.16 -0.36
N THR A 94 -9.23 3.30 -0.13
CA THR A 94 -10.08 4.26 -0.87
C THR A 94 -10.88 5.21 0.01
N THR A 95 -11.16 4.86 1.27
CA THR A 95 -11.99 5.68 2.17
C THR A 95 -11.45 7.10 2.38
N GLY A 96 -10.13 7.27 2.36
CA GLY A 96 -9.48 8.57 2.52
C GLY A 96 -9.90 9.59 1.46
N LEU A 97 -10.36 9.15 0.29
CA LEU A 97 -10.84 10.05 -0.77
C LEU A 97 -12.01 10.92 -0.29
N PHE A 98 -12.88 10.41 0.59
CA PHE A 98 -13.94 11.23 1.18
C PHE A 98 -13.38 12.42 1.95
N MET A 99 -12.22 12.27 2.58
CA MET A 99 -11.59 13.33 3.39
C MET A 99 -10.85 14.37 2.54
N LEU A 100 -10.74 14.16 1.22
CA LEU A 100 -10.09 15.07 0.29
C LEU A 100 -11.09 15.93 -0.53
N ARG A 101 -12.40 15.77 -0.27
CA ARG A 101 -13.50 16.38 -1.04
C ARG A 101 -13.51 17.91 -1.06
N GLU A 102 -12.90 18.58 -0.08
CA GLU A 102 -12.81 20.05 0.00
C GLU A 102 -11.77 20.67 -0.95
N GLY A 103 -11.14 19.85 -1.81
CA GLY A 103 -10.27 20.27 -2.90
C GLY A 103 -10.94 21.27 -3.85
N LYS A 104 -10.14 22.19 -4.41
CA LYS A 104 -10.63 23.22 -5.34
C LYS A 104 -10.61 22.80 -6.81
N THR A 105 -9.95 21.70 -7.10
CA THR A 105 -9.87 21.07 -8.42
C THR A 105 -10.23 19.59 -8.28
N PRO A 106 -10.70 18.95 -9.35
CA PRO A 106 -10.90 17.50 -9.36
C PRO A 106 -9.65 16.74 -8.94
N LEU A 107 -9.86 15.63 -8.23
CA LEU A 107 -8.78 14.71 -7.91
C LEU A 107 -8.37 13.95 -9.17
N ASN A 108 -7.09 14.01 -9.55
CA ASN A 108 -6.55 13.13 -10.61
C ASN A 108 -6.36 11.74 -10.02
N ILE A 109 -7.23 10.79 -10.38
CA ILE A 109 -7.19 9.43 -9.86
C ILE A 109 -6.87 8.46 -10.98
N TYR A 110 -5.78 7.71 -10.79
CA TYR A 110 -5.34 6.63 -11.66
C TYR A 110 -5.79 5.30 -11.07
N CYS A 111 -6.63 4.58 -11.80
CA CYS A 111 -7.03 3.22 -11.45
C CYS A 111 -7.47 2.44 -12.69
N THR A 112 -7.56 1.12 -12.53
CA THR A 112 -8.00 0.19 -13.58
C THR A 112 -9.50 0.33 -13.85
N ASP A 113 -10.00 -0.25 -14.94
CA ASP A 113 -11.44 -0.29 -15.21
C ASP A 113 -12.23 -0.98 -14.09
N MET A 114 -11.71 -2.09 -13.55
CA MET A 114 -12.38 -2.85 -12.47
C MET A 114 -12.50 -2.02 -11.19
N VAL A 115 -11.43 -1.33 -10.79
CA VAL A 115 -11.46 -0.44 -9.63
C VAL A 115 -12.40 0.74 -9.86
N HIS A 116 -12.40 1.32 -11.07
CA HIS A 116 -13.34 2.38 -11.41
C HIS A 116 -14.81 1.89 -11.36
N GLU A 117 -15.10 0.68 -11.84
CA GLU A 117 -16.42 0.06 -11.73
C GLU A 117 -16.84 -0.10 -10.27
N ASP A 118 -16.00 -0.69 -9.43
CA ASP A 118 -16.28 -0.86 -7.99
C ASP A 118 -16.53 0.49 -7.30
N LEU A 119 -15.74 1.52 -7.64
CA LEU A 119 -15.82 2.86 -7.05
C LEU A 119 -16.90 3.76 -7.66
N THR A 120 -17.63 3.26 -8.66
CA THR A 120 -18.82 3.90 -9.22
C THR A 120 -20.10 3.10 -8.99
N GLN A 121 -20.02 1.81 -8.65
CA GLN A 121 -21.17 0.95 -8.42
C GLN A 121 -21.26 0.45 -6.98
N GLY A 122 -20.37 -0.45 -6.57
CA GLY A 122 -20.45 -1.14 -5.27
C GLY A 122 -20.23 -0.20 -4.07
N ASN A 123 -19.18 0.61 -4.13
CA ASN A 123 -18.91 1.70 -3.20
C ASN A 123 -18.74 2.99 -4.02
N PRO A 124 -19.84 3.69 -4.35
CA PRO A 124 -19.87 4.71 -5.41
C PRO A 124 -19.23 6.05 -4.99
N ILE A 125 -18.04 6.01 -4.39
CA ILE A 125 -17.30 7.17 -3.89
C ILE A 125 -17.03 8.20 -4.98
N PHE A 126 -16.73 7.78 -6.21
CA PHE A 126 -16.53 8.71 -7.32
C PHE A 126 -17.80 9.50 -7.62
N ARG A 127 -18.98 8.84 -7.62
CA ARG A 127 -20.27 9.52 -7.82
C ARG A 127 -20.57 10.52 -6.70
N ILE A 128 -20.20 10.20 -5.46
CA ILE A 128 -20.37 11.11 -4.33
C ILE A 128 -19.46 12.34 -4.51
N LEU A 129 -18.21 12.14 -4.91
CA LEU A 129 -17.24 13.23 -5.09
C LEU A 129 -17.59 14.21 -6.20
N GLU A 130 -18.38 13.81 -7.20
CA GLU A 130 -18.93 14.73 -8.23
C GLU A 130 -19.80 15.85 -7.64
N HIS A 131 -20.38 15.65 -6.45
CA HIS A 131 -21.08 16.72 -5.73
C HIS A 131 -20.15 17.67 -4.95
N PHE A 132 -18.85 17.41 -4.97
CA PHE A 132 -17.81 18.17 -4.28
C PHE A 132 -16.71 18.62 -5.26
N CYS A 133 -15.47 18.16 -5.08
CA CYS A 133 -14.35 18.54 -5.94
C CYS A 133 -14.35 17.84 -7.30
N GLY A 134 -15.09 16.73 -7.45
CA GLY A 134 -15.08 15.88 -8.64
C GLY A 134 -13.85 14.98 -8.73
N VAL A 135 -13.91 14.02 -9.68
CA VAL A 135 -12.81 13.12 -10.01
C VAL A 135 -12.48 13.24 -11.50
N THR A 136 -11.20 13.40 -11.82
CA THR A 136 -10.68 13.15 -13.17
C THR A 136 -10.06 11.76 -13.17
N TRP A 137 -10.78 10.78 -13.72
CA TRP A 137 -10.30 9.41 -13.84
C TRP A 137 -9.32 9.27 -15.01
N HIS A 138 -8.17 8.66 -14.71
CA HIS A 138 -7.15 8.26 -15.67
C HIS A 138 -7.08 6.73 -15.68
N ARG A 139 -7.47 6.12 -16.80
CA ARG A 139 -7.47 4.66 -16.95
C ARG A 139 -6.05 4.11 -16.89
N VAL A 140 -5.84 3.10 -16.04
CA VAL A 140 -4.59 2.33 -15.95
C VAL A 140 -4.73 1.02 -16.70
N ALA A 141 -3.87 0.79 -17.69
CA ALA A 141 -3.81 -0.46 -18.42
C ALA A 141 -3.19 -1.58 -17.56
N VAL A 142 -3.63 -2.81 -17.79
CA VAL A 142 -3.22 -4.02 -17.04
C VAL A 142 -2.55 -5.04 -17.97
N ASP A 143 -1.84 -4.56 -18.98
CA ASP A 143 -1.06 -5.39 -19.92
C ASP A 143 0.35 -5.70 -19.39
N GLY A 144 0.83 -4.98 -18.37
CA GLY A 144 2.19 -5.10 -17.81
C GLY A 144 3.25 -4.30 -18.60
N GLU A 145 2.89 -3.73 -19.74
CA GLU A 145 3.83 -3.06 -20.65
C GLU A 145 3.57 -1.56 -20.74
N SER A 146 2.30 -1.17 -20.69
CA SER A 146 1.88 0.22 -20.75
C SER A 146 2.30 0.98 -19.50
N ALA A 147 3.15 1.98 -19.71
CA ALA A 147 3.54 2.93 -18.68
C ALA A 147 2.79 4.25 -18.80
N PHE A 148 2.62 4.95 -17.68
CA PHE A 148 2.03 6.28 -17.64
C PHE A 148 2.86 7.24 -16.78
N ALA A 149 2.65 8.53 -17.01
CA ALA A 149 3.15 9.61 -16.17
C ALA A 149 1.97 10.23 -15.41
N ALA A 150 2.16 10.49 -14.11
CA ALA A 150 1.13 11.09 -13.28
C ALA A 150 1.04 12.61 -13.51
N VAL A 151 -0.18 13.13 -13.62
CA VAL A 151 -0.42 14.58 -13.75
C VAL A 151 0.24 15.33 -12.59
N GLY A 152 1.04 16.34 -12.93
CA GLY A 152 1.69 17.23 -11.97
C GLY A 152 2.93 16.67 -11.27
N VAL A 153 3.38 15.45 -11.61
CA VAL A 153 4.63 14.85 -11.08
C VAL A 153 5.47 14.29 -12.23
N PRO A 154 6.15 15.14 -13.01
CA PRO A 154 7.04 14.68 -14.08
C PRO A 154 8.27 13.95 -13.51
N GLY A 155 8.98 13.21 -14.36
CA GLY A 155 10.23 12.52 -13.99
C GLY A 155 10.05 11.10 -13.45
N LEU A 156 8.81 10.63 -13.27
CA LEU A 156 8.51 9.24 -12.90
C LEU A 156 7.74 8.53 -14.02
N ARG A 157 8.18 7.32 -14.37
CA ARG A 157 7.45 6.38 -15.23
C ARG A 157 6.85 5.29 -14.36
N ILE A 158 5.54 5.06 -14.51
CA ILE A 158 4.78 4.13 -13.66
C ILE A 158 4.18 3.04 -14.53
N THR A 159 4.40 1.79 -14.15
CA THR A 159 3.86 0.61 -14.83
C THR A 159 3.06 -0.22 -13.85
N ALA A 160 1.81 -0.53 -14.20
CA ALA A 160 0.96 -1.41 -13.41
C ALA A 160 1.24 -2.87 -13.76
N VAL A 161 1.44 -3.69 -12.72
CA VAL A 161 1.70 -5.13 -12.83
C VAL A 161 0.47 -5.86 -12.28
N PRO A 162 -0.30 -6.57 -13.11
CA PRO A 162 -1.49 -7.29 -12.67
C PRO A 162 -1.15 -8.34 -11.61
N LEU A 163 -1.94 -8.43 -10.55
CA LEU A 163 -1.78 -9.43 -9.49
C LEU A 163 -3.04 -10.30 -9.39
N THR A 164 -2.86 -11.60 -9.16
CA THR A 164 -3.97 -12.46 -8.77
C THR A 164 -4.39 -12.18 -7.33
N SER A 165 -5.60 -11.65 -7.17
CA SER A 165 -6.22 -11.39 -5.87
C SER A 165 -7.74 -11.26 -6.03
N LYS A 166 -8.46 -11.05 -4.92
CA LYS A 166 -9.92 -10.94 -4.88
C LYS A 166 -10.34 -9.48 -4.79
N ALA A 167 -11.37 -9.13 -5.55
CA ALA A 167 -12.11 -7.88 -5.37
C ALA A 167 -12.66 -7.76 -3.92
N PRO A 168 -12.89 -6.52 -3.43
CA PRO A 168 -13.33 -6.28 -2.06
C PRO A 168 -14.70 -6.91 -1.76
N PRO A 169 -15.04 -7.13 -0.47
CA PRO A 169 -16.30 -7.76 -0.07
C PRO A 169 -17.59 -7.15 -0.63
N TYR A 170 -17.58 -5.86 -0.92
CA TYR A 170 -18.74 -5.13 -1.44
C TYR A 170 -18.85 -5.17 -2.97
N SER A 171 -17.81 -5.64 -3.66
CA SER A 171 -17.72 -5.61 -5.12
C SER A 171 -18.87 -6.41 -5.75
N PRO A 172 -19.57 -5.86 -6.77
CA PRO A 172 -20.59 -6.59 -7.52
C PRO A 172 -20.07 -7.89 -8.16
N HIS A 173 -18.76 -7.96 -8.46
CA HIS A 173 -18.09 -9.10 -9.07
C HIS A 173 -17.15 -9.83 -8.10
N ARG A 174 -17.35 -9.73 -6.78
CA ARG A 174 -16.50 -10.41 -5.77
C ARG A 174 -16.24 -11.89 -6.03
N HIS A 175 -17.23 -12.59 -6.58
CA HIS A 175 -17.17 -14.04 -6.85
C HIS A 175 -16.75 -14.37 -8.30
N ASP A 176 -16.39 -13.36 -9.08
CA ASP A 176 -15.97 -13.43 -10.48
C ASP A 176 -14.72 -12.52 -10.67
N PRO A 177 -13.54 -12.95 -10.20
CA PRO A 177 -12.35 -12.10 -10.14
C PRO A 177 -11.83 -11.78 -11.56
N HIS A 178 -11.44 -10.52 -11.76
CA HIS A 178 -10.98 -10.01 -13.04
C HIS A 178 -9.56 -9.44 -12.95
N LYS A 179 -8.83 -9.53 -14.08
CA LYS A 179 -7.52 -8.90 -14.20
C LYS A 179 -7.67 -7.38 -14.01
N GLY A 180 -6.97 -6.84 -13.02
CA GLY A 180 -7.04 -5.43 -12.67
C GLY A 180 -7.83 -5.10 -11.40
N ASP A 181 -8.41 -6.11 -10.73
CA ASP A 181 -8.95 -5.93 -9.37
C ASP A 181 -7.86 -5.48 -8.39
N ASN A 182 -6.65 -6.04 -8.54
CA ASN A 182 -5.46 -5.67 -7.79
C ASN A 182 -4.26 -5.54 -8.75
N ILE A 183 -3.39 -4.55 -8.49
CA ILE A 183 -2.14 -4.34 -9.22
C ILE A 183 -0.99 -4.07 -8.25
N GLY A 184 0.20 -4.54 -8.61
CA GLY A 184 1.47 -4.02 -8.13
C GLY A 184 1.90 -2.85 -9.03
N ILE A 185 2.85 -2.05 -8.57
CA ILE A 185 3.33 -0.87 -9.28
C ILE A 185 4.86 -0.92 -9.36
N GLN A 186 5.41 -0.86 -10.58
CA GLN A 186 6.79 -0.48 -10.77
C GLN A 186 6.88 1.03 -11.02
N ILE A 187 7.76 1.72 -10.31
CA ILE A 187 8.05 3.15 -10.50
C ILE A 187 9.52 3.29 -10.87
N GLU A 188 9.79 3.87 -12.03
CA GLU A 188 11.13 4.19 -12.51
C GLU A 188 11.35 5.71 -12.43
N ASP A 189 12.43 6.10 -11.78
CA ASP A 189 12.98 7.45 -11.84
C ASP A 189 13.71 7.65 -13.17
N LEU A 190 13.24 8.58 -14.00
CA LEU A 190 13.77 8.76 -15.35
C LEU A 190 15.17 9.36 -15.41
N ASP A 191 15.62 10.03 -14.33
CA ASP A 191 16.93 10.67 -14.30
C ASP A 191 18.02 9.67 -13.89
N SER A 192 17.72 8.81 -12.92
CA SER A 192 18.67 7.84 -12.36
C SER A 192 18.51 6.43 -12.91
N GLY A 193 17.36 6.11 -13.53
CA GLY A 193 16.98 4.76 -13.93
C GLY A 193 16.61 3.84 -12.76
N LYS A 194 16.56 4.37 -11.53
CA LYS A 194 16.29 3.59 -10.32
C LYS A 194 14.84 3.18 -10.22
N LYS A 195 14.59 1.95 -9.77
CA LYS A 195 13.27 1.32 -9.77
C LYS A 195 12.80 0.91 -8.38
N LEU A 196 11.55 1.26 -8.05
CA LEU A 196 10.79 0.70 -6.93
C LEU A 196 9.77 -0.31 -7.49
N PHE A 197 9.64 -1.47 -6.85
CA PHE A 197 8.47 -2.34 -7.01
C PHE A 197 7.64 -2.31 -5.73
N TYR A 198 6.38 -1.87 -5.84
CA TYR A 198 5.43 -1.70 -4.73
C TYR A 198 4.22 -2.63 -4.91
N ALA A 199 4.05 -3.58 -3.99
CA ALA A 199 2.95 -4.54 -3.99
C ALA A 199 2.51 -4.87 -2.55
N PRO A 200 1.77 -3.98 -1.88
CA PRO A 200 1.41 -4.13 -0.46
C PRO A 200 0.40 -5.25 -0.19
N GLY A 201 -0.33 -5.71 -1.21
CA GLY A 201 -1.16 -6.92 -1.17
C GLY A 201 -0.65 -7.90 -2.23
N LEU A 202 -0.09 -9.02 -1.80
CA LEU A 202 0.56 -10.00 -2.68
C LEU A 202 0.31 -11.42 -2.16
N GLY A 203 -0.67 -12.10 -2.76
CA GLY A 203 -1.10 -13.44 -2.34
C GLY A 203 -0.32 -14.60 -2.97
N ALA A 204 0.27 -14.36 -4.14
CA ALA A 204 1.06 -15.33 -4.88
C ALA A 204 2.16 -14.63 -5.69
N ILE A 205 3.28 -15.31 -5.88
CA ILE A 205 4.36 -14.85 -6.76
C ILE A 205 4.20 -15.55 -8.11
N GLU A 206 3.46 -14.93 -9.01
CA GLU A 206 3.29 -15.39 -10.38
C GLU A 206 4.56 -15.13 -11.22
N GLU A 207 4.83 -15.98 -12.21
CA GLU A 207 6.07 -15.90 -13.01
C GLU A 207 6.28 -14.54 -13.66
N HIS A 208 5.21 -13.87 -14.10
CA HIS A 208 5.30 -12.55 -14.73
C HIS A 208 5.67 -11.42 -13.76
N ILE A 209 5.57 -11.63 -12.44
CA ILE A 209 5.89 -10.64 -11.42
C ILE A 209 7.41 -10.59 -11.17
N LEU A 210 8.09 -11.74 -11.24
CA LEU A 210 9.51 -11.89 -10.92
C LEU A 210 10.42 -10.91 -11.68
N PRO A 211 10.27 -10.69 -12.99
CA PRO A 211 11.11 -9.73 -13.71
C PRO A 211 11.04 -8.30 -13.16
N TYR A 212 9.88 -7.87 -12.64
CA TYR A 212 9.75 -6.53 -12.05
C TYR A 212 10.43 -6.43 -10.69
N MET A 213 10.38 -7.51 -9.89
CA MET A 213 11.06 -7.60 -8.59
C MET A 213 12.58 -7.68 -8.75
N GLU A 214 13.07 -8.45 -9.73
CA GLU A 214 14.49 -8.61 -10.02
C GLU A 214 15.13 -7.32 -10.58
N GLN A 215 14.38 -6.54 -11.35
CA GLN A 215 14.85 -5.26 -11.89
C GLN A 215 14.79 -4.11 -10.87
N ALA A 216 14.12 -4.29 -9.73
CA ALA A 216 13.93 -3.21 -8.77
C ALA A 216 15.17 -3.01 -7.88
N ASP A 217 15.54 -1.76 -7.65
CA ASP A 217 16.55 -1.39 -6.65
C ASP A 217 15.99 -1.48 -5.23
N CYS A 218 14.67 -1.32 -5.09
CA CYS A 218 13.94 -1.49 -3.84
C CYS A 218 12.64 -2.26 -4.08
N VAL A 219 12.38 -3.28 -3.27
CA VAL A 219 11.09 -3.96 -3.24
C VAL A 219 10.36 -3.61 -1.93
N LEU A 220 9.14 -3.11 -2.04
CA LEU A 220 8.27 -2.73 -0.93
C LEU A 220 6.96 -3.54 -1.04
N VAL A 221 6.89 -4.66 -0.32
CA VAL A 221 5.90 -5.73 -0.57
C VAL A 221 5.13 -6.13 0.67
N ASP A 222 4.09 -6.93 0.47
CA ASP A 222 3.18 -7.47 1.49
C ASP A 222 3.91 -8.07 2.71
N GLY A 223 3.57 -7.53 3.87
CA GLY A 223 4.03 -7.90 5.20
C GLY A 223 2.90 -8.29 6.15
N THR A 224 1.74 -8.71 5.63
CA THR A 224 0.48 -8.79 6.39
C THR A 224 0.57 -9.80 7.54
N CYS A 225 0.82 -11.07 7.24
CA CYS A 225 0.81 -12.16 8.25
C CYS A 225 2.13 -12.92 8.30
N TRP A 226 2.65 -13.21 9.48
CA TRP A 226 3.90 -13.97 9.65
C TRP A 226 3.73 -15.43 9.26
N THR A 227 2.66 -16.07 9.74
CA THR A 227 2.25 -17.43 9.35
C THR A 227 0.90 -17.42 8.64
N ASN A 228 0.63 -18.50 7.89
CA ASN A 228 -0.64 -18.63 7.18
C ASN A 228 -1.86 -18.73 8.13
N ASP A 229 -1.66 -19.26 9.34
CA ASP A 229 -2.69 -19.51 10.34
C ASP A 229 -2.68 -18.51 11.51
N GLU A 230 -1.98 -17.37 11.38
CA GLU A 230 -1.81 -16.38 12.44
C GLU A 230 -3.15 -15.91 13.04
N MET A 231 -4.12 -15.60 12.19
CA MET A 231 -5.46 -15.14 12.59
C MET A 231 -6.28 -16.26 13.26
N VAL A 232 -6.12 -17.49 12.80
CA VAL A 232 -6.81 -18.68 13.32
C VAL A 232 -6.27 -19.03 14.70
N THR A 233 -4.94 -19.03 14.85
CA THR A 233 -4.24 -19.32 16.11
C THR A 233 -4.60 -18.34 17.22
N LEU A 234 -4.83 -17.06 16.85
CA LEU A 234 -5.27 -16.03 17.79
C LEU A 234 -6.79 -16.00 18.04
N GLY A 235 -7.57 -16.83 17.34
CA GLY A 235 -9.03 -16.89 17.47
C GLY A 235 -9.75 -15.62 16.97
N ILE A 236 -9.15 -14.88 16.04
CA ILE A 236 -9.69 -13.62 15.51
C ILE A 236 -10.53 -13.86 14.25
N SER A 237 -10.17 -14.86 13.44
CA SER A 237 -10.89 -15.23 12.22
C SER A 237 -10.66 -16.69 11.87
N ASP A 238 -11.61 -17.31 11.19
CA ASP A 238 -11.47 -18.65 10.60
C ASP A 238 -10.67 -18.65 9.28
N LYS A 239 -10.36 -17.46 8.73
CA LYS A 239 -9.61 -17.31 7.47
C LYS A 239 -8.11 -17.39 7.69
N ARG A 240 -7.42 -18.06 6.76
CA ARG A 240 -5.96 -18.06 6.65
C ARG A 240 -5.46 -16.85 5.84
N ALA A 241 -4.17 -16.54 5.93
CA ALA A 241 -3.55 -15.44 5.19
C ALA A 241 -3.78 -15.57 3.67
N LEU A 242 -3.59 -16.77 3.12
CA LEU A 242 -3.83 -17.05 1.69
C LEU A 242 -5.31 -16.89 1.30
N ASP A 243 -6.26 -17.18 2.19
CA ASP A 243 -7.69 -16.98 1.92
C ASP A 243 -8.04 -15.49 1.73
N MET A 244 -7.26 -14.63 2.39
CA MET A 244 -7.32 -13.17 2.32
C MET A 244 -6.46 -12.59 1.20
N GLY A 245 -5.71 -13.41 0.46
CA GLY A 245 -4.84 -12.94 -0.62
C GLY A 245 -3.49 -12.40 -0.15
N HIS A 246 -2.97 -12.90 0.97
CA HIS A 246 -1.68 -12.49 1.53
C HIS A 246 -0.73 -13.69 1.67
N LEU A 247 0.43 -13.62 1.02
CA LEU A 247 1.50 -14.61 1.18
C LEU A 247 2.13 -14.46 2.57
N PRO A 248 2.17 -15.52 3.41
CA PRO A 248 2.80 -15.42 4.71
C PRO A 248 4.31 -15.17 4.59
N GLN A 249 4.91 -14.48 5.55
CA GLN A 249 6.35 -14.20 5.49
C GLN A 249 7.21 -15.46 5.69
N SER A 250 6.80 -16.33 6.62
CA SER A 250 7.54 -17.51 7.02
C SER A 250 6.91 -18.80 6.48
N GLY A 251 7.69 -19.89 6.52
CA GLY A 251 7.31 -21.19 5.97
C GLY A 251 7.80 -21.38 4.53
N GLU A 252 7.63 -22.62 4.04
CA GLU A 252 8.01 -23.00 2.68
C GLU A 252 7.29 -22.14 1.64
N GLY A 253 8.04 -21.55 0.72
CA GLY A 253 7.52 -20.62 -0.30
C GLY A 253 7.07 -19.27 0.24
N GLY A 254 7.35 -18.96 1.51
CA GLY A 254 6.99 -17.69 2.13
C GLY A 254 7.77 -16.49 1.58
N MET A 255 7.32 -15.28 1.90
CA MET A 255 7.90 -14.03 1.39
C MET A 255 9.41 -13.90 1.67
N ILE A 256 9.91 -14.44 2.80
CA ILE A 256 11.35 -14.41 3.10
C ILE A 256 12.15 -15.20 2.04
N GLU A 257 11.69 -16.38 1.63
CA GLU A 257 12.36 -17.20 0.62
C GLU A 257 12.33 -16.53 -0.76
N VAL A 258 11.24 -15.82 -1.07
CA VAL A 258 11.08 -15.02 -2.30
C VAL A 258 12.05 -13.84 -2.32
N LEU A 259 12.17 -13.11 -1.21
CA LEU A 259 12.97 -11.90 -1.12
C LEU A 259 14.47 -12.19 -1.05
N LYS A 260 14.88 -13.29 -0.41
CA LYS A 260 16.28 -13.64 -0.20
C LYS A 260 17.16 -13.60 -1.46
N PRO A 261 16.80 -14.24 -2.60
CA PRO A 261 17.62 -14.26 -3.80
C PRO A 261 17.61 -12.95 -4.60
N LEU A 262 16.68 -12.02 -4.34
CA LEU A 262 16.55 -10.81 -5.15
C LEU A 262 17.79 -9.90 -5.04
N PRO A 263 18.22 -9.27 -6.13
CA PRO A 263 19.38 -8.37 -6.16
C PRO A 263 19.08 -6.97 -5.58
N ALA A 264 17.82 -6.68 -5.26
CA ALA A 264 17.39 -5.39 -4.74
C ALA A 264 18.22 -4.94 -3.53
N SER A 265 18.67 -3.69 -3.55
CA SER A 265 19.48 -3.09 -2.49
C SER A 265 18.71 -2.94 -1.17
N ARG A 266 17.39 -2.81 -1.25
CA ARG A 266 16.48 -2.74 -0.10
C ARG A 266 15.27 -3.63 -0.31
N LYS A 267 14.91 -4.38 0.73
CA LYS A 267 13.77 -5.31 0.76
C LYS A 267 12.95 -4.95 1.97
N ILE A 268 11.72 -4.50 1.78
CA ILE A 268 10.94 -3.85 2.83
C ILE A 268 9.53 -4.44 2.85
N LEU A 269 9.09 -4.87 4.02
CA LEU A 269 7.72 -5.32 4.27
C LEU A 269 6.85 -4.13 4.70
N ILE A 270 5.68 -3.99 4.09
CA ILE A 270 4.66 -2.98 4.41
C ILE A 270 3.27 -3.65 4.52
N HIS A 271 2.22 -2.90 4.89
CA HIS A 271 0.87 -3.44 5.02
C HIS A 271 0.83 -4.57 6.07
N ILE A 272 1.34 -4.26 7.27
CA ILE A 272 1.57 -5.25 8.33
C ILE A 272 0.33 -5.36 9.23
N ASN A 273 -0.24 -6.55 9.39
CA ASN A 273 -1.42 -6.72 10.22
C ASN A 273 -1.08 -6.55 11.71
N ASN A 274 -2.06 -6.09 12.49
CA ASN A 274 -1.88 -5.83 13.92
C ASN A 274 -1.50 -7.07 14.75
N THR A 275 -1.76 -8.27 14.23
CA THR A 275 -1.42 -9.56 14.84
C THR A 275 0.03 -9.99 14.60
N ASN A 276 0.71 -9.38 13.64
CA ASN A 276 1.99 -9.87 13.16
C ASN A 276 3.11 -9.66 14.21
N PRO A 277 3.85 -10.70 14.63
CA PRO A 277 4.91 -10.60 15.62
C PRO A 277 6.08 -9.68 15.22
N ILE A 278 6.27 -9.37 13.93
CA ILE A 278 7.34 -8.47 13.46
C ILE A 278 7.15 -7.01 13.91
N LEU A 279 5.94 -6.66 14.37
CA LEU A 279 5.62 -5.35 14.98
C LEU A 279 6.34 -5.15 16.31
N ARG A 280 6.67 -6.24 17.01
CA ARG A 280 7.46 -6.23 18.25
C ARG A 280 8.94 -6.15 17.89
N GLU A 281 9.58 -5.05 18.24
CA GLU A 281 10.98 -4.77 17.87
C GLU A 281 11.98 -5.75 18.51
N ASP A 282 11.57 -6.47 19.56
CA ASP A 282 12.39 -7.42 20.30
C ASP A 282 12.08 -8.90 19.99
N SER A 283 11.13 -9.18 19.08
CA SER A 283 10.70 -10.53 18.73
C SER A 283 11.76 -11.31 17.95
N GLN A 284 11.63 -12.65 17.93
CA GLN A 284 12.55 -13.50 17.17
C GLN A 284 12.30 -13.36 15.67
N GLU A 285 11.04 -13.17 15.29
CA GLU A 285 10.59 -12.92 13.93
C GLU A 285 11.20 -11.63 13.39
N ARG A 286 11.25 -10.56 14.21
CA ARG A 286 11.94 -9.32 13.84
C ARG A 286 13.45 -9.54 13.64
N LYS A 287 14.12 -10.28 14.55
CA LYS A 287 15.54 -10.61 14.42
C LYS A 287 15.85 -11.47 13.20
N GLN A 288 14.95 -12.37 12.83
CA GLN A 288 15.08 -13.19 11.63
C GLN A 288 15.06 -12.32 10.38
N LEU A 289 14.14 -11.35 10.30
CA LEU A 289 14.13 -10.39 9.19
C LEU A 289 15.41 -9.55 9.14
N ASP A 290 15.89 -9.06 10.29
CA ASP A 290 17.15 -8.31 10.36
C ASP A 290 18.35 -9.15 9.85
N ALA A 291 18.39 -10.45 10.18
CA ALA A 291 19.44 -11.37 9.72
C ALA A 291 19.39 -11.65 8.21
N GLU A 292 18.21 -11.59 7.61
CA GLU A 292 18.00 -11.76 6.16
C GLU A 292 18.08 -10.43 5.40
N GLY A 293 18.34 -9.31 6.08
CA GLY A 293 18.40 -7.97 5.47
C GLY A 293 17.05 -7.47 4.95
N ILE A 294 15.95 -7.90 5.58
CA ILE A 294 14.59 -7.49 5.25
C ILE A 294 14.10 -6.48 6.29
N GLU A 295 13.77 -5.28 5.83
CA GLU A 295 13.31 -4.19 6.69
C GLU A 295 11.79 -4.28 6.95
N VAL A 296 11.35 -3.73 8.08
CA VAL A 296 9.93 -3.62 8.44
C VAL A 296 9.53 -2.16 8.41
N ALA A 297 8.60 -1.79 7.53
CA ALA A 297 8.14 -0.43 7.38
C ALA A 297 7.52 0.14 8.68
N PHE A 298 7.62 1.45 8.81
CA PHE A 298 7.00 2.22 9.88
C PHE A 298 6.52 3.56 9.32
N ASP A 299 5.50 4.13 9.96
CA ASP A 299 4.96 5.43 9.58
C ASP A 299 6.04 6.51 9.70
N GLY A 300 6.24 7.28 8.65
CA GLY A 300 7.33 8.26 8.58
C GLY A 300 8.66 7.69 8.11
N MET A 301 8.74 6.45 7.61
CA MET A 301 9.95 5.95 6.94
C MET A 301 10.20 6.71 5.62
N ASP A 302 11.41 7.25 5.44
CA ASP A 302 11.89 7.79 4.16
C ASP A 302 12.74 6.74 3.42
N ILE A 303 12.49 6.59 2.12
CA ILE A 303 13.31 5.81 1.20
C ILE A 303 13.73 6.75 0.07
N THR A 304 15.01 6.74 -0.26
CA THR A 304 15.57 7.49 -1.39
C THR A 304 16.28 6.52 -2.31
N LEU A 305 15.90 6.53 -3.58
CA LEU A 305 16.54 5.79 -4.66
C LEU A 305 17.18 6.77 -5.64
#